data_AF-A0ABD5DGT9-F1
#
_entry.id   AF-A0ABD5DGT9-F1
#
_cell.length_a   1.000
_cell.length_b   1.000
_cell.length_c   1.000
_cell.angle_alpha   90.00
_cell.angle_beta   90.00
_cell.angle_gamma   90.00
#
_symmetry.space_group_name_H-M   'P 1'
#
loop_
_entity.id
_entity.type
_entity.pdbx_description
1 polymer ?
#
loop_
_entity_poly.entity_id
_entity_poly.type
_entity_poly.pdbx_seq_one_letter_code
_entity_poly.pdbx_strand_id
1 'polypeptide(L)' 'MTITCIEELRQLARKRVPKMFYDYVDAGSWTEYSYRANEADLR' A
#
# COMPACT_ATOMS: atom_id res chain seq x y z
N MET A 1 5.61 16.80 11.64
CA MET A 1 5.84 15.35 11.42
C MET A 1 6.68 15.24 10.17
N THR A 2 7.88 14.68 10.29
CA THR A 2 8.81 14.50 9.17
C THR A 2 8.62 13.09 8.63
N ILE A 3 8.44 12.95 7.33
CA ILE A 3 8.32 11.65 6.67
C ILE A 3 9.73 11.07 6.50
N THR A 4 9.91 9.85 6.96
CA THR A 4 11.19 9.12 7.04
C THR A 4 11.20 7.84 6.23
N CYS A 5 10.02 7.26 5.92
CA CYS A 5 9.90 6.09 5.06
C CYS A 5 8.62 6.09 4.22
N ILE A 6 8.60 5.22 3.21
CA ILE A 6 7.48 5.09 2.26
C ILE A 6 6.18 4.62 2.94
N GLU A 7 6.27 3.81 4.01
CA GLU A 7 5.09 3.35 4.75
C GLU A 7 4.33 4.51 5.41
N GLU A 8 5.03 5.56 5.84
CA GLU A 8 4.37 6.76 6.37
C GLU A 8 3.57 7.50 5.28
N LEU A 9 4.05 7.51 4.03
CA LEU A 9 3.31 8.04 2.89
C LEU A 9 2.07 7.19 2.60
N ARG A 10 2.20 5.86 2.62
CA ARG A 10 1.09 4.93 2.39
C ARG A 10 -0.03 5.11 3.42
N GLN A 11 0.33 5.24 4.69
CA GLN A 11 -0.63 5.51 5.77
C GLN A 11 -1.33 6.86 5.64
N LEU A 12 -0.61 7.91 5.19
CA LEU A 12 -1.23 9.21 4.91
C LEU A 12 -2.18 9.13 3.71
N ALA A 13 -1.81 8.41 2.65
CA ALA A 13 -2.66 8.19 1.49
C ALA A 13 -3.96 7.47 1.89
N ARG A 14 -3.87 6.41 2.71
CA ARG A 14 -5.05 5.68 3.21
C ARG A 14 -6.03 6.57 3.99
N LYS A 15 -5.53 7.60 4.67
CA LYS A 15 -6.34 8.55 5.44
C LYS A 15 -6.94 9.67 4.58
N ARG A 16 -6.30 10.02 3.46
CA ARG A 16 -6.61 11.25 2.69
C ARG A 16 -7.23 10.98 1.32
N VAL A 17 -7.00 9.81 0.73
CA VAL A 17 -7.51 9.44 -0.59
C VAL A 17 -8.86 8.75 -0.43
N PRO A 18 -9.89 9.09 -1.25
CA PRO A 18 -11.15 8.37 -1.21
C PRO A 18 -10.96 6.86 -1.43
N LYS A 19 -11.68 6.07 -0.62
CA LYS A 19 -11.50 4.62 -0.52
C LYS A 19 -11.45 3.90 -1.88
N MET A 20 -12.33 4.25 -2.82
CA MET A 20 -12.37 3.65 -4.15
C MET A 20 -11.03 3.76 -4.89
N PHE A 21 -10.38 4.94 -4.83
CA PHE A 21 -9.10 5.15 -5.51
C PHE A 21 -7.95 4.49 -4.75
N TYR A 22 -7.97 4.54 -3.42
CA TYR A 22 -6.95 3.89 -2.62
C TYR A 22 -6.96 2.37 -2.83
N ASP A 23 -8.13 1.75 -2.71
CA ASP A 23 -8.29 0.30 -2.88
C ASP A 23 -7.93 -0.14 -4.31
N TYR A 24 -8.24 0.67 -5.33
CA TYR A 24 -7.86 0.35 -6.71
C TYR A 24 -6.34 0.29 -6.91
N VAL A 25 -5.60 1.19 -6.25
CA VAL A 25 -4.15 1.29 -6.38
C VAL A 25 -3.40 0.30 -5.48
N ASP A 26 -3.93 0.00 -4.29
CA ASP A 26 -3.31 -0.90 -3.29
C ASP A 26 -3.69 -2.39 -3.52
N ALA A 27 -4.58 -2.69 -4.47
CA ALA A 27 -5.03 -4.06 -4.74
C ALA A 27 -4.00 -4.93 -5.47
N GLY A 28 -3.89 -6.19 -5.06
CA GLY A 28 -3.16 -7.22 -5.80
C GLY A 28 -4.03 -7.94 -6.85
N SER A 29 -3.40 -8.74 -7.70
CA SER A 29 -4.13 -9.58 -8.67
C SER A 29 -4.73 -10.82 -7.99
N TRP A 30 -6.02 -11.08 -8.23
CA TRP A 30 -6.75 -12.27 -7.76
C TRP A 30 -6.64 -12.49 -6.24
N THR A 31 -5.87 -13.48 -5.79
CA THR A 31 -5.64 -13.79 -4.37
C THR A 31 -4.52 -12.94 -3.75
N GLU A 32 -3.95 -12.01 -4.52
CA GLU A 32 -2.84 -11.12 -4.12
C GLU A 32 -1.55 -11.87 -3.77
N TYR A 33 -1.42 -13.13 -4.20
CA TYR A 33 -0.28 -13.98 -3.85
C TYR A 33 1.07 -13.32 -4.20
N SER A 34 1.23 -12.86 -5.44
CA SER A 34 2.46 -12.22 -5.88
C SER A 34 2.74 -10.90 -5.17
N TYR A 35 1.69 -10.15 -4.80
CA TYR A 35 1.84 -8.90 -4.05
C TYR A 35 2.43 -9.19 -2.66
N ARG A 36 1.88 -10.19 -1.95
CA ARG A 36 2.34 -10.58 -0.60
C ARG A 36 3.71 -11.24 -0.63
N ALA A 37 4.00 -12.06 -1.64
CA ALA A 37 5.30 -12.68 -1.83
C ALA A 37 6.40 -11.61 -2.04
N ASN A 38 6.16 -10.63 -2.91
CA ASN A 38 7.10 -9.54 -3.15
C ASN A 38 7.33 -8.66 -1.90
N GLU A 39 6.27 -8.38 -1.13
CA GLU A 39 6.41 -7.64 0.13
C GLU A 39 7.23 -8.42 1.16
N ALA A 40 7.05 -9.74 1.22
CA ALA A 40 7.80 -10.60 2.13
C ALA A 40 9.28 -10.74 1.74
N ASP A 41 9.60 -10.79 0.45
CA ASP A 41 10.98 -10.89 -0.04
C ASP A 41 11.81 -9.62 0.23
N LEU A 42 11.15 -8.47 0.38
CA LEU A 42 11.76 -7.16 0.58
C LEU A 42 11.69 -6.65 2.04
N ARG A 43 11.17 -7.48 2.95
CA ARG A 43 11.13 -7.22 4.39
C ARG A 43 12.46 -7.53 5.05
#